data_AF-A0A399T6W1-F1
#
_entry.id   AF-A0A399T6W1-F1
#
_cell.length_a   1.000
_cell.length_b   1.000
_cell.length_c   1.000
_cell.angle_alpha   90.00
_cell.angle_beta   90.00
_cell.angle_gamma   90.00
#
_symmetry.space_group_name_H-M   'P 1'
#
loop_
_entity.id
_entity.type
_entity.pdbx_description
1 polymer ?
#
loop_
_entity_poly.entity_id
_entity_poly.type
_entity_poly.pdbx_seq_one_letter_code
_entity_poly.pdbx_strand_id
1 'polypeptide(L)'
;MGYTNPKPIVFYGTSITQGASASRPGMAYPSILSRRHNVETINLGFSGNGKFEEAVGQALCEIDAALFVLDCTPNSSPEVIQNNALKLIQQIKKCRPHTPILMVESIMRERSYLRVKGTGSIKHIIDQNKALMDTYKESKD
;
A
#
# COMPACT_ATOMS: atom_id res chain seq x y z
N MET A 1 -26.09 -1.28 13.91
CA MET A 1 -25.39 -2.44 13.30
C MET A 1 -23.90 -2.16 13.37
N GLY A 2 -23.12 -3.03 14.01
CA GLY A 2 -21.66 -2.91 14.08
C GLY A 2 -20.96 -3.68 12.96
N TYR A 3 -19.66 -3.45 12.78
CA TYR A 3 -18.83 -4.23 11.87
C TYR A 3 -18.72 -5.71 12.30
N THR A 4 -18.50 -6.61 11.34
CA THR A 4 -18.36 -8.05 11.60
C THR A 4 -17.01 -8.45 12.21
N ASN A 5 -15.98 -7.63 12.02
CA ASN A 5 -14.66 -7.80 12.64
C ASN A 5 -14.40 -6.62 13.58
N PRO A 6 -13.97 -6.84 14.83
CA PRO A 6 -13.65 -5.76 15.75
C PRO A 6 -12.39 -4.96 15.38
N LYS A 7 -11.55 -5.47 14.47
CA LYS A 7 -10.30 -4.83 14.05
C LYS A 7 -10.38 -4.28 12.62
N PRO A 8 -9.84 -3.07 12.35
CA PRO A 8 -9.89 -2.46 11.02
C PRO A 8 -8.90 -3.09 10.04
N ILE A 9 -9.16 -2.91 8.74
CA ILE A 9 -8.14 -3.07 7.69
C ILE A 9 -7.50 -1.71 7.44
N VAL A 10 -6.17 -1.63 7.56
CA VAL A 10 -5.43 -0.38 7.39
C VAL A 10 -4.75 -0.36 6.03
N PHE A 11 -5.10 0.62 5.20
CA PHE A 11 -4.49 0.84 3.89
C PHE A 11 -3.45 1.95 4.01
N TYR A 12 -2.20 1.65 3.68
CA TYR A 12 -1.15 2.65 3.51
C TYR A 12 -0.75 2.72 2.03
N GLY A 13 -0.94 3.88 1.41
CA GLY A 13 -0.67 3.99 -0.02
C GLY A 13 -0.65 5.40 -0.59
N THR A 14 -0.92 5.46 -1.88
CA THR A 14 -0.70 6.66 -2.70
C THR A 14 -1.95 7.51 -2.88
N SER A 15 -1.91 8.44 -3.85
CA SER A 15 -3.09 9.16 -4.35
C SER A 15 -4.25 8.23 -4.75
N ILE A 16 -3.96 7.03 -5.25
CA ILE A 16 -4.99 6.07 -5.68
C ILE A 16 -5.77 5.57 -4.46
N THR A 17 -5.05 5.17 -3.40
CA THR A 17 -5.60 4.80 -2.10
C THR A 17 -6.38 5.94 -1.47
N GLN A 18 -5.83 7.16 -1.51
CA GLN A 18 -6.49 8.37 -1.01
C GLN A 18 -7.84 8.63 -1.69
N GLY A 19 -7.99 8.19 -2.94
CA GLY A 19 -9.24 8.28 -3.70
C GLY A 19 -9.15 9.13 -4.95
N ALA A 20 -7.96 9.42 -5.50
CA ALA A 20 -7.82 10.09 -6.79
C ALA A 20 -8.08 9.08 -7.94
N SER A 21 -9.09 9.24 -8.82
CA SER A 21 -10.11 10.30 -8.90
C SER A 21 -11.53 9.72 -8.78
N ALA A 22 -11.87 9.21 -7.60
CA ALA A 22 -13.20 8.78 -7.24
C ALA A 22 -14.20 9.95 -7.30
N SER A 23 -15.42 9.70 -7.80
CA SER A 23 -16.43 10.74 -8.02
C SER A 23 -17.03 11.33 -6.74
N ARG A 24 -16.91 10.63 -5.61
CA ARG A 24 -17.36 11.06 -4.28
C ARG A 24 -16.62 10.28 -3.19
N PRO A 25 -16.56 10.78 -1.94
CA PRO A 25 -15.75 10.18 -0.88
C PRO A 25 -15.99 8.67 -0.68
N GLY A 26 -17.25 8.23 -0.71
CA GLY A 26 -17.60 6.82 -0.55
C GLY A 26 -17.18 5.88 -1.70
N MET A 27 -16.59 6.41 -2.78
CA MET A 27 -16.11 5.63 -3.93
C MET A 27 -14.59 5.41 -3.94
N ALA A 28 -13.85 5.92 -2.94
CA ALA A 28 -12.49 5.44 -2.72
C ALA A 28 -12.50 3.93 -2.48
N TYR A 29 -11.54 3.18 -3.05
CA TYR A 29 -11.59 1.73 -3.00
C TYR A 29 -11.60 1.17 -1.55
N PRO A 30 -10.90 1.76 -0.55
CA PRO A 30 -11.02 1.29 0.84
C PRO A 30 -12.45 1.42 1.40
N SER A 31 -13.18 2.47 1.02
CA SER A 31 -14.57 2.67 1.43
C SER A 31 -15.54 1.69 0.76
N ILE A 32 -15.27 1.31 -0.49
CA ILE A 32 -16.04 0.28 -1.19
C ILE A 32 -15.82 -1.09 -0.51
N LEU A 33 -14.57 -1.43 -0.19
CA LEU A 33 -14.22 -2.67 0.50
C LEU A 33 -14.84 -2.75 1.90
N SER A 34 -14.84 -1.63 2.65
CA SER A 34 -15.51 -1.55 3.95
C SER A 34 -16.98 -1.99 3.86
N ARG A 35 -17.75 -1.38 2.95
CA ARG A 35 -19.18 -1.72 2.78
C ARG A 35 -19.40 -3.14 2.28
N ARG A 36 -18.53 -3.63 1.38
CA ARG A 36 -18.65 -4.97 0.80
C ARG A 36 -18.40 -6.07 1.83
N HIS A 37 -17.47 -5.86 2.75
CA HIS A 37 -17.06 -6.88 3.72
C HIS A 37 -17.58 -6.61 5.14
N ASN A 38 -18.34 -5.54 5.34
CA ASN A 38 -18.81 -5.06 6.64
C ASN A 38 -17.68 -4.96 7.69
N VAL A 39 -16.53 -4.40 7.28
CA VAL A 39 -15.35 -4.21 8.12
C VAL A 39 -14.94 -2.73 8.12
N GLU A 40 -14.43 -2.25 9.24
CA GLU A 40 -13.84 -0.91 9.29
C GLU A 40 -12.60 -0.85 8.40
N THR A 41 -12.43 0.26 7.67
CA THR A 41 -11.20 0.52 6.93
C THR A 41 -10.62 1.87 7.32
N ILE A 42 -9.30 1.91 7.50
CA ILE A 42 -8.54 3.14 7.75
C ILE A 42 -7.75 3.44 6.47
N ASN A 43 -7.97 4.61 5.89
CA ASN A 43 -7.33 5.04 4.64
C ASN A 43 -6.21 6.05 4.93
N LEU A 44 -4.97 5.58 4.91
CA LEU A 44 -3.75 6.39 4.99
C LEU A 44 -3.14 6.55 3.58
N GLY A 45 -3.91 7.11 2.67
CA GLY A 45 -3.45 7.44 1.31
C GLY A 45 -2.85 8.84 1.23
N PHE A 46 -1.64 8.96 0.68
CA PHE A 46 -0.93 10.25 0.55
C PHE A 46 -0.57 10.55 -0.90
N SER A 47 -1.22 11.53 -1.51
CA SER A 47 -0.95 11.96 -2.88
C SER A 47 0.51 12.43 -3.04
N GLY A 48 1.19 11.92 -4.07
CA GLY A 48 2.62 12.16 -4.32
C GLY A 48 3.61 11.51 -3.32
N ASN A 49 3.12 10.97 -2.19
CA ASN A 49 3.89 10.30 -1.13
C ASN A 49 3.40 8.86 -0.92
N GLY A 50 3.64 8.23 0.23
CA GLY A 50 3.34 6.81 0.39
C GLY A 50 4.43 5.99 -0.29
N LYS A 51 5.63 6.06 0.28
CA LYS A 51 6.91 5.52 -0.20
C LYS A 51 7.59 4.64 0.86
N PHE A 52 6.78 3.89 1.63
CA PHE A 52 7.23 2.98 2.68
C PHE A 52 8.02 3.65 3.83
N GLU A 53 7.70 4.90 4.16
CA GLU A 53 8.36 5.71 5.18
C GLU A 53 8.22 5.10 6.58
N GLU A 54 9.33 5.02 7.32
CA GLU A 54 9.39 4.52 8.70
C GLU A 54 8.49 5.30 9.66
N ALA A 55 8.37 6.61 9.45
CA ALA A 55 7.50 7.48 10.26
C ALA A 55 6.03 7.07 10.16
N VAL A 56 5.56 6.63 8.99
CA VAL A 56 4.21 6.07 8.86
C VAL A 56 4.13 4.71 9.52
N GLY A 57 5.19 3.90 9.45
CA GLY A 57 5.28 2.63 10.17
C GLY A 57 5.10 2.77 11.69
N GLN A 58 5.57 3.86 12.29
CA GLN A 58 5.34 4.15 13.72
C GLN A 58 3.84 4.31 14.01
N ALA A 59 3.13 5.08 13.18
CA ALA A 59 1.68 5.23 13.31
C ALA A 59 0.93 3.90 13.05
N LEU A 60 1.39 3.08 12.09
CA LEU A 60 0.80 1.76 11.85
C LEU A 60 0.93 0.84 13.07
N CYS A 61 2.03 0.91 13.81
CA CYS A 61 2.24 0.11 15.02
C CYS A 61 1.23 0.42 16.13
N GLU A 62 0.69 1.64 16.19
CA GLU A 62 -0.29 2.04 17.19
C GLU A 62 -1.68 1.42 16.93
N ILE A 63 -1.95 0.96 15.71
CA ILE A 63 -3.27 0.45 15.30
C ILE A 63 -3.35 -1.07 15.46
N ASP A 64 -4.34 -1.57 16.20
CA ASP A 64 -4.65 -3.01 16.27
C ASP A 64 -5.45 -3.48 15.05
N ALA A 65 -4.75 -3.63 13.92
CA ALA A 65 -5.35 -3.97 12.64
C ALA A 65 -5.62 -5.49 12.47
N ALA A 66 -6.64 -5.82 11.67
CA ALA A 66 -6.85 -7.17 11.15
C ALA A 66 -5.92 -7.50 9.98
N LEU A 67 -5.52 -6.48 9.23
CA LEU A 67 -4.68 -6.58 8.03
C LEU A 67 -4.06 -5.21 7.74
N PHE A 68 -2.78 -5.18 7.42
CA PHE A 68 -2.12 -4.04 6.81
C PHE A 68 -2.02 -4.25 5.29
N VAL A 69 -2.46 -3.27 4.50
CA VAL A 69 -2.34 -3.27 3.04
C VAL A 69 -1.36 -2.18 2.63
N LEU A 70 -0.21 -2.57 2.08
CA LEU A 70 0.84 -1.69 1.60
C LEU A 70 0.70 -1.50 0.08
N ASP A 71 0.05 -0.41 -0.31
CA ASP A 71 -0.24 0.02 -1.70
C ASP A 71 0.55 1.29 -2.05
N CYS A 72 1.86 1.25 -1.76
CA CYS A 72 2.81 2.36 -1.90
C CYS A 72 3.64 2.29 -3.21
N THR A 73 3.60 1.14 -3.88
CA THR A 73 4.40 0.84 -5.08
C THR A 73 4.27 1.90 -6.18
N PRO A 74 3.08 2.46 -6.48
CA PRO A 74 2.96 3.47 -7.54
C PRO A 74 3.85 4.71 -7.34
N ASN A 75 4.09 5.17 -6.10
CA ASN A 75 4.88 6.38 -5.86
C ASN A 75 6.37 6.10 -5.59
N SER A 76 6.77 4.84 -5.54
CA SER A 76 8.10 4.41 -5.09
C SER A 76 8.97 3.96 -6.26
N SER A 77 10.17 4.52 -6.42
CA SER A 77 11.12 3.94 -7.39
C SER A 77 11.55 2.53 -6.95
N PRO A 78 12.09 1.69 -7.85
CA PRO A 78 12.62 0.37 -7.47
C PRO A 78 13.62 0.45 -6.30
N GLU A 79 14.50 1.46 -6.32
CA GLU A 79 15.47 1.73 -5.23
C GLU A 79 14.77 2.07 -3.90
N VAL A 80 13.73 2.92 -3.93
CA VAL A 80 12.97 3.25 -2.71
C VAL A 80 12.27 2.02 -2.15
N ILE A 81 11.72 1.15 -3.01
CA ILE A 81 11.10 -0.11 -2.57
C ILE A 81 12.14 -0.99 -1.86
N GLN A 82 13.29 -1.22 -2.50
CA GLN A 82 14.38 -2.04 -1.93
C GLN A 82 14.88 -1.49 -0.59
N ASN A 83 15.05 -0.17 -0.49
CA ASN A 83 15.63 0.46 0.70
C ASN A 83 14.65 0.58 1.89
N ASN A 84 13.35 0.75 1.61
CA ASN A 84 12.38 1.13 2.63
C ASN A 84 11.34 0.04 2.92
N ALA A 85 10.88 -0.71 1.92
CA ALA A 85 9.74 -1.62 2.11
C ALA A 85 10.08 -2.75 3.10
N LEU A 86 11.29 -3.33 3.02
CA LEU A 86 11.72 -4.36 3.98
C LEU A 86 11.75 -3.83 5.42
N LYS A 87 12.29 -2.63 5.62
CA LYS A 87 12.37 -1.99 6.94
C LYS A 87 10.99 -1.76 7.53
N LEU A 88 10.04 -1.26 6.72
CA LEU A 88 8.66 -1.07 7.14
C LEU A 88 7.99 -2.40 7.50
N ILE A 89 8.19 -3.46 6.69
CA ILE A 89 7.65 -4.79 6.97
C ILE A 89 8.19 -5.33 8.29
N GLN A 90 9.51 -5.24 8.52
CA GLN A 90 10.15 -5.68 9.76
C GLN A 90 9.65 -4.88 10.97
N GLN A 91 9.49 -3.56 10.82
CA GLN A 91 8.93 -2.69 11.85
C GLN A 91 7.51 -3.11 12.23
N ILE A 92 6.63 -3.32 11.25
CA ILE A 92 5.24 -3.79 11.49
C ILE A 92 5.26 -5.18 12.13
N LYS A 93 6.05 -6.13 11.62
CA LYS A 93 6.15 -7.49 12.20
C LYS A 93 6.66 -7.46 13.65
N LYS A 94 7.54 -6.52 13.99
CA LYS A 94 8.05 -6.37 15.37
C LYS A 94 6.97 -5.93 16.35
N CYS A 95 6.11 -4.98 15.96
CA CYS A 95 5.06 -4.45 16.85
C CYS A 95 3.72 -5.20 16.73
N ARG A 96 3.46 -5.86 15.60
CA ARG A 96 2.23 -6.58 15.26
C ARG A 96 2.55 -7.97 14.67
N PRO A 97 3.19 -8.88 15.43
CA PRO A 97 3.77 -10.12 14.91
C PRO A 97 2.76 -11.10 14.28
N HIS A 98 1.49 -11.01 14.66
CA HIS A 98 0.42 -11.90 14.16
C HIS A 98 -0.48 -11.24 13.12
N THR A 99 -0.26 -9.96 12.79
CA THR A 99 -1.12 -9.26 11.82
C THR A 99 -0.59 -9.49 10.41
N PRO A 100 -1.40 -10.00 9.48
CA PRO A 100 -0.98 -10.20 8.10
C PRO A 100 -0.67 -8.85 7.42
N ILE A 101 0.27 -8.90 6.48
CA ILE A 101 0.65 -7.76 5.62
C ILE A 101 0.42 -8.19 4.18
N LEU A 102 -0.38 -7.43 3.44
CA LEU A 102 -0.61 -7.57 2.01
C LEU A 102 0.15 -6.49 1.26
N MET A 103 1.04 -6.89 0.34
CA MET A 103 1.76 -5.97 -0.54
C MET A 103 1.08 -5.91 -1.90
N VAL A 104 0.92 -4.70 -2.46
CA VAL A 104 0.19 -4.49 -3.71
C VAL A 104 1.15 -3.97 -4.78
N GLU A 105 1.18 -4.65 -5.92
CA GLU A 105 1.94 -4.24 -7.10
C GLU A 105 1.40 -2.93 -7.68
N SER A 106 2.25 -2.19 -8.38
CA SER A 106 1.83 -1.03 -9.16
C SER A 106 1.03 -1.48 -10.38
N ILE A 107 -0.05 -0.76 -10.66
CA ILE A 107 -0.85 -0.95 -11.87
C ILE A 107 -0.13 -0.40 -13.11
N MET A 108 -0.42 -1.00 -14.27
CA MET A 108 -0.09 -0.38 -15.55
C MET A 108 -0.95 0.88 -15.73
N ARG A 109 -0.29 2.04 -15.84
CA ARG A 109 -0.96 3.33 -16.05
C ARG A 109 -1.20 3.54 -17.53
N GLU A 110 -2.34 4.11 -17.92
CA GLU A 110 -2.64 4.38 -19.33
C GLU A 110 -1.55 5.21 -20.03
N ARG A 111 -0.96 6.19 -19.32
CA ARG A 111 0.14 7.00 -19.87
C ARG A 111 1.41 6.21 -20.16
N SER A 112 1.59 5.02 -19.57
CA SER A 112 2.80 4.20 -19.77
C SER A 112 2.91 3.67 -21.20
N TYR A 113 1.78 3.42 -21.88
CA TYR A 113 1.74 2.94 -23.26
C TYR A 113 2.32 3.95 -24.27
N LEU A 114 2.30 5.24 -23.92
CA LEU A 114 2.86 6.31 -24.74
C LEU A 114 4.25 6.75 -24.26
N ARG A 115 4.70 6.25 -23.11
CA ARG A 115 5.94 6.70 -22.45
C ARG A 115 7.04 5.68 -22.62
N VAL A 116 7.98 5.99 -23.52
CA VAL A 116 9.11 5.11 -23.86
C VAL A 116 10.10 4.94 -22.69
N LYS A 117 10.37 6.00 -21.91
CA LYS A 117 11.38 5.99 -20.83
C LYS A 117 11.02 6.88 -19.64
N GLY A 118 11.67 6.63 -18.50
CA GLY A 118 11.53 7.39 -17.25
C GLY A 118 10.36 6.95 -16.36
N THR A 119 10.15 7.64 -15.24
CA THR A 119 9.13 7.34 -14.21
C THR A 119 7.72 7.07 -14.76
N GLY A 120 7.21 5.86 -14.62
CA GLY A 120 5.89 5.48 -15.11
C GLY A 120 5.85 5.08 -16.60
N SER A 121 6.99 4.85 -17.24
CA SER A 121 7.06 3.98 -18.43
C SER A 121 6.73 2.53 -18.07
N ILE A 122 6.40 1.70 -19.06
CA ILE A 122 6.15 0.26 -18.84
C ILE A 122 7.35 -0.40 -18.16
N LYS A 123 8.56 -0.16 -18.67
CA LYS A 123 9.79 -0.70 -18.06
C LYS A 123 9.92 -0.29 -16.59
N HIS A 124 9.68 0.98 -16.27
CA HIS A 124 9.74 1.45 -14.89
C HIS A 124 8.75 0.72 -13.98
N ILE A 125 7.51 0.51 -14.44
CA ILE A 125 6.48 -0.19 -13.66
C ILE A 125 6.84 -1.68 -13.45
N ILE A 126 7.38 -2.33 -14.47
CA ILE A 126 7.88 -3.71 -14.35
C ILE A 126 9.02 -3.78 -13.33
N ASP A 127 9.96 -2.83 -13.37
CA ASP A 127 11.08 -2.78 -12.43
C ASP A 127 10.59 -2.51 -10.99
N GLN A 128 9.56 -1.66 -10.81
CA GLN A 128 8.92 -1.44 -9.51
C GLN A 128 8.32 -2.74 -8.95
N ASN A 129 7.55 -3.47 -9.76
CA ASN A 129 6.87 -4.69 -9.33
C ASN A 129 7.88 -5.82 -9.07
N LYS A 130 8.95 -5.90 -9.87
CA LYS A 130 10.05 -6.83 -9.62
C LYS A 130 10.73 -6.55 -8.28
N ALA A 131 11.09 -5.29 -8.02
CA ALA A 131 11.67 -4.90 -6.73
C ALA A 131 10.76 -5.26 -5.56
N LEU A 132 9.44 -5.04 -5.70
CA LEU A 132 8.46 -5.40 -4.67
C LEU A 132 8.42 -6.91 -4.42
N MET A 133 8.43 -7.73 -5.48
CA MET A 133 8.45 -9.18 -5.39
C MET A 133 9.74 -9.71 -4.75
N ASP A 134 10.88 -9.13 -5.08
CA ASP A 134 12.17 -9.50 -4.50
C ASP A 134 12.18 -9.18 -3.00
N THR A 135 11.71 -7.99 -2.59
CA THR A 135 11.54 -7.64 -1.17
C THR A 135 10.54 -8.55 -0.45
N TYR A 136 9.44 -8.94 -1.11
CA TYR A 136 8.48 -9.86 -0.53
C TYR A 136 9.11 -11.22 -0.19
N LYS A 137 9.94 -11.76 -1.10
CA LYS A 137 10.67 -13.01 -0.87
C LYS A 137 11.65 -12.88 0.28
N GLU A 138 12.48 -11.83 0.27
CA GLU A 138 13.43 -11.54 1.35
C GLU A 138 12.74 -11.39 2.71
N SER A 139 11.52 -10.85 2.76
CA SER A 139 10.78 -10.70 4.01
C SER A 139 10.27 -12.00 4.62
N LYS A 140 10.34 -13.12 3.90
CA LYS A 140 9.93 -14.46 4.36
C LYS A 140 11.09 -15.30 4.88
N ASP A 141 12.31 -15.00 4.44
CA ASP A 141 13.54 -15.63 4.91
C ASP A 141 13.87 -15.16 6.34
#